data_AF-A0AAD8BNQ8-F1
#
_entry.id   AF-A0AAD8BNQ8-F1
#
_cell.length_a   1.000
_cell.length_b   1.000
_cell.length_c   1.000
_cell.angle_alpha   90.00
_cell.angle_beta   90.00
_cell.angle_gamma   90.00
#
_symmetry.space_group_name_H-M   'P 1'
#
loop_
_entity.id
_entity.type
_entity.pdbx_description
1 polymer ?
#
loop_
_entity_poly.entity_id
_entity_poly.type
_entity_poly.pdbx_seq_one_letter_code
_entity_poly.pdbx_strand_id
1 'polypeptide(L)'
;MELYHTDLHYILWDNNFSLWCNRSNGKLEPKKGDELYNAWNPVYVGQVYGLVGKVKLHPDSEWRLLLIKQRSDVCKIAGNANIYKVNKIVVLPLTVTDNTADLDLEFSQKPHFGNKKSEKTGQSSEAQISLRGTWNTLKTAAENVKSKKKEIKDKEKFEKRILEELLKMYNESGYFYYSDDFDVTNSLQRQNSPNYDKTLPLWKRADERFFWNKHMLLELMETNDPLADHWMTPIIQGFVQMETCIMDFDEDRKSDMSSSVDFPSRRLDPLGYNISIISRRSRHRAGTRSRKRGINDHGACANYVETEQIIEFSPHLASFVQVRGSIPVFWSQTGFKYRPPPRLDKVQCSSKQSVGEHYQMSHIHSPLHRSHISC
;
A
#
# COMPACT_ATOMS: atom_id res chain seq x y z
N MET A 1 14.08 4.79 10.07
CA MET A 1 14.15 6.19 9.63
C MET A 1 13.42 7.18 10.53
N GLU A 2 13.92 8.40 10.52
CA GLU A 2 13.43 9.56 11.25
C GLU A 2 12.81 10.57 10.28
N LEU A 3 11.79 11.29 10.74
CA LEU A 3 11.15 12.37 10.00
C LEU A 3 11.52 13.70 10.63
N TYR A 4 12.02 14.61 9.78
CA TYR A 4 12.32 15.99 10.10
C TYR A 4 11.41 16.93 9.30
N HIS A 5 11.17 18.11 9.85
CA HIS A 5 10.36 19.16 9.27
C HIS A 5 11.17 20.45 9.17
N THR A 6 11.01 21.15 8.05
CA THR A 6 11.56 22.48 7.81
C THR A 6 10.46 23.34 7.18
N ASP A 7 10.71 24.65 7.05
CA ASP A 7 9.77 25.58 6.43
C ASP A 7 9.39 25.13 5.00
N LEU A 8 10.34 24.55 4.25
CA LEU A 8 10.16 24.18 2.85
C LEU A 8 10.04 22.67 2.59
N HIS A 9 10.51 21.81 3.49
CA HIS A 9 10.62 20.37 3.25
C HIS A 9 10.21 19.51 4.44
N TYR A 10 9.61 18.36 4.17
CA TYR A 10 9.69 17.19 5.04
C TYR A 10 10.88 16.34 4.61
N ILE A 11 11.72 15.93 5.56
CA ILE A 11 12.94 15.17 5.27
C ILE A 11 12.84 13.83 5.98
N LEU A 12 12.84 12.75 5.20
CA LEU A 12 13.02 11.40 5.73
C LEU A 12 14.51 11.11 5.77
N TRP A 13 15.01 10.63 6.91
CA TRP A 13 16.42 10.36 7.10
C TRP A 13 16.64 8.95 7.63
N ASP A 14 17.52 8.21 6.98
CA ASP A 14 17.85 6.84 7.33
C ASP A 14 19.37 6.64 7.29
N ASN A 15 20.06 7.37 8.17
CA ASN A 15 21.52 7.42 8.33
C ASN A 15 22.28 7.82 7.05
N ASN A 16 22.39 6.90 6.09
CA ASN A 16 23.12 7.05 4.83
C ASN A 16 22.29 7.70 3.72
N PHE A 17 20.96 7.69 3.84
CA PHE A 17 20.05 8.21 2.83
C PHE A 17 19.17 9.30 3.42
N SER A 18 18.85 10.32 2.61
CA SER A 18 17.80 11.28 2.92
C SER A 18 16.85 11.45 1.75
N LEU A 19 15.56 11.64 2.01
CA LEU A 19 14.55 11.94 1.00
C LEU A 19 13.85 13.24 1.36
N TRP A 20 14.01 14.23 0.49
CA TRP A 20 13.50 15.57 0.68
C TRP A 20 12.20 15.74 -0.08
N CYS A 21 11.12 15.97 0.66
CA CYS A 21 9.80 16.20 0.10
C CYS A 21 9.44 17.68 0.24
N ASN A 22 9.41 18.39 -0.88
CA ASN A 22 9.13 19.81 -0.90
C ASN A 22 7.64 20.09 -0.60
N ARG A 23 7.38 20.96 0.37
CA ARG A 23 6.05 21.30 0.89
C ARG A 23 5.25 22.22 -0.02
N SER A 24 5.84 22.87 -1.03
CA SER A 24 5.12 23.78 -1.93
C SER A 24 4.70 23.10 -3.24
N ASN A 25 5.59 22.30 -3.83
CA ASN A 25 5.33 21.65 -5.12
C ASN A 25 5.14 20.12 -5.01
N GLY A 26 5.43 19.54 -3.86
CA GLY A 26 5.32 18.09 -3.62
C GLY A 26 6.41 17.24 -4.27
N LYS A 27 7.52 17.86 -4.73
CA LYS A 27 8.62 17.17 -5.39
C LYS A 27 9.41 16.32 -4.38
N LEU A 28 9.77 15.11 -4.80
CA LEU A 28 10.62 14.19 -4.04
C LEU A 28 12.05 14.21 -4.59
N GLU A 29 13.02 14.48 -3.73
CA GLU A 29 14.44 14.57 -4.07
C GLU A 29 15.27 13.64 -3.18
N PRO A 30 15.71 12.48 -3.69
CA PRO A 30 16.59 11.58 -2.96
C PRO A 30 18.01 12.15 -2.92
N LYS A 31 18.63 12.11 -1.75
CA LYS A 31 19.91 12.73 -1.43
C LYS A 31 20.70 11.84 -0.47
N LYS A 32 21.97 12.16 -0.26
CA LYS A 32 22.79 11.47 0.74
C LYS A 32 22.35 11.86 2.15
N GLY A 33 22.58 10.99 3.13
CA GLY A 33 22.24 11.23 4.52
C GLY A 33 22.89 12.47 5.12
N ASP A 34 24.14 12.75 4.74
CA ASP A 34 24.92 13.89 5.23
C ASP A 34 24.31 15.26 4.84
N GLU A 35 23.47 15.31 3.80
CA GLU A 35 22.83 16.56 3.40
C GLU A 35 21.86 17.10 4.47
N LEU A 36 21.42 16.27 5.41
CA LEU A 36 20.59 16.72 6.54
C LEU A 36 21.30 17.83 7.35
N TYR A 37 22.63 17.78 7.48
CA TYR A 37 23.39 18.81 8.21
C TYR A 37 23.38 20.17 7.51
N ASN A 38 23.09 20.20 6.21
CA ASN A 38 22.95 21.44 5.43
C ASN A 38 21.52 22.00 5.49
N ALA A 39 20.58 21.28 6.11
CA ALA A 39 19.20 21.74 6.25
C ALA A 39 19.14 22.94 7.22
N TRP A 40 18.40 23.97 6.82
CA TRP A 40 18.15 25.12 7.70
C TRP A 40 17.05 24.78 8.71
N ASN A 41 17.42 24.79 9.99
CA ASN A 41 16.51 24.59 11.14
C ASN A 41 15.61 23.32 11.05
N PRO A 42 16.16 22.11 10.87
CA PRO A 42 15.37 20.89 10.84
C PRO A 42 14.82 20.56 12.24
N VAL A 43 13.50 20.47 12.35
CA VAL A 43 12.80 20.07 13.55
C VAL A 43 12.50 18.58 13.48
N TYR A 44 12.99 17.82 14.45
CA TYR A 44 12.64 16.40 14.57
C TYR A 44 11.14 16.25 14.85
N VAL A 45 10.45 15.52 13.99
CA VAL A 45 9.02 15.24 14.11
C VAL A 45 8.81 13.89 14.80
N GLY A 46 9.50 12.84 14.37
CA GLY A 46 9.29 11.51 14.95
C GLY A 46 9.81 10.37 14.07
N GLN A 47 9.73 9.15 14.60
CA GLN A 47 10.10 7.94 13.87
C GLN A 47 8.98 7.49 12.91
N VAL A 48 9.35 7.04 11.72
CA VAL A 48 8.47 6.42 10.73
C VAL A 48 9.14 5.15 10.16
N TYR A 49 8.34 4.25 9.59
CA TYR A 49 8.78 2.90 9.25
C TYR A 49 8.79 2.57 7.75
N GLY A 50 8.13 3.37 6.92
CA GLY A 50 8.14 3.20 5.47
C GLY A 50 7.52 4.39 4.75
N LEU A 51 7.92 4.60 3.49
CA LEU A 51 7.26 5.52 2.57
C LEU A 51 6.15 4.75 1.84
N VAL A 52 4.90 5.18 1.98
CA VAL A 52 3.82 4.64 1.14
C VAL A 52 3.88 5.31 -0.23
N GLY A 53 4.07 6.63 -0.25
CA GLY A 53 4.24 7.45 -1.44
C GLY A 53 3.51 8.79 -1.32
N LYS A 54 3.31 9.50 -2.42
CA LYS A 54 2.54 10.74 -2.47
C LYS A 54 1.25 10.59 -3.27
N VAL A 55 0.21 11.32 -2.87
CA VAL A 55 -1.08 11.31 -3.56
C VAL A 55 -1.62 12.71 -3.75
N LYS A 56 -2.34 12.90 -4.85
CA LYS A 56 -3.13 14.09 -5.15
C LYS A 56 -4.57 13.65 -5.35
N LEU A 57 -5.48 14.11 -4.47
CA LEU A 57 -6.87 13.63 -4.45
C LEU A 57 -7.72 14.23 -5.57
N HIS A 58 -7.39 15.44 -6.01
CA HIS A 58 -8.02 16.12 -7.13
C HIS A 58 -6.95 16.99 -7.85
N PRO A 59 -7.05 17.20 -9.17
CA PRO A 59 -6.04 17.96 -9.94
C PRO A 59 -5.71 19.36 -9.38
N ASP A 60 -6.66 20.00 -8.73
CA ASP A 60 -6.48 21.32 -8.11
C ASP A 60 -6.19 21.26 -6.59
N SER A 61 -5.97 20.07 -6.03
CA SER A 61 -5.65 19.89 -4.62
C SER A 61 -4.15 19.82 -4.41
N GLU A 62 -3.73 20.05 -3.17
CA GLU A 62 -2.33 19.94 -2.81
C GLU A 62 -1.91 18.48 -2.71
N TRP A 63 -0.60 18.25 -2.85
CA TRP A 63 -0.04 16.94 -2.63
C TRP A 63 -0.09 16.58 -1.14
N ARG A 64 -0.23 15.28 -0.87
CA ARG A 64 -0.21 14.71 0.47
C ARG A 64 0.82 13.58 0.48
N LEU A 65 1.69 13.56 1.49
CA LEU A 65 2.71 12.53 1.68
C LEU A 65 2.18 11.48 2.67
N LEU A 66 2.26 10.20 2.29
CA LEU A 66 1.79 9.08 3.11
C LEU A 66 2.98 8.31 3.65
N LEU A 67 3.05 8.18 4.98
CA LEU A 67 4.12 7.47 5.68
C LEU A 67 3.55 6.41 6.61
N ILE A 68 4.27 5.31 6.79
CA ILE A 68 3.93 4.27 7.75
C ILE A 68 4.36 4.73 9.13
N LYS A 69 3.39 4.98 10.01
CA LYS A 69 3.65 5.47 11.37
C LYS A 69 3.78 4.34 12.39
N GLN A 70 3.04 3.26 12.22
CA GLN A 70 3.11 2.07 13.08
C GLN A 70 3.08 0.81 12.23
N ARG A 71 3.93 -0.16 12.60
CA ARG A 71 3.98 -1.50 12.02
C ARG A 71 3.98 -2.55 13.13
N SER A 72 3.61 -3.78 12.81
CA SER A 72 3.86 -4.96 13.65
C SER A 72 4.59 -6.02 12.85
N ASP A 73 5.51 -6.72 13.51
CA ASP A 73 6.14 -7.92 12.99
C ASP A 73 5.10 -9.03 12.84
N VAL A 74 5.09 -9.69 11.67
CA VAL A 74 4.18 -10.80 11.38
C VAL A 74 4.92 -12.11 11.45
N CYS A 75 5.96 -12.25 10.63
CA CYS A 75 6.72 -13.49 10.54
C CYS A 75 8.10 -13.28 9.90
N LYS A 76 8.93 -14.32 9.98
CA LYS A 76 10.24 -14.41 9.34
C LYS A 76 10.27 -15.55 8.34
N ILE A 77 10.14 -15.25 7.06
CA ILE A 77 10.16 -16.28 6.01
C ILE A 77 11.60 -16.63 5.65
N ALA A 78 11.86 -17.91 5.42
CA ALA A 78 13.15 -18.47 5.03
C ALA A 78 14.30 -18.04 5.96
N GLY A 79 14.00 -17.90 7.26
CA GLY A 79 14.96 -17.62 8.34
C GLY A 79 15.45 -16.18 8.47
N ASN A 80 15.45 -15.37 7.39
CA ASN A 80 16.09 -14.05 7.40
C ASN A 80 15.20 -12.87 6.99
N ALA A 81 14.04 -13.12 6.38
CA ALA A 81 13.20 -12.05 5.84
C ALA A 81 12.04 -11.68 6.77
N ASN A 82 12.12 -10.50 7.40
CA ASN A 82 11.01 -9.99 8.22
C ASN A 82 9.88 -9.46 7.33
N ILE A 83 8.65 -9.90 7.61
CA ILE A 83 7.44 -9.31 7.02
C ILE A 83 6.71 -8.50 8.09
N TYR A 84 6.33 -7.29 7.70
CA TYR A 84 5.65 -6.33 8.55
C TYR A 84 4.22 -6.10 8.07
N LYS A 85 3.31 -5.92 9.01
CA LYS A 85 1.95 -5.43 8.78
C LYS A 85 1.89 -3.94 9.05
N VAL A 86 1.24 -3.19 8.17
CA VAL A 86 0.96 -1.77 8.35
C VAL A 86 -0.23 -1.62 9.31
N ASN A 87 -0.01 -0.99 10.46
CA ASN A 87 -1.06 -0.78 11.47
C ASN A 87 -1.61 0.64 11.45
N LYS A 88 -0.75 1.63 11.21
CA LYS A 88 -1.17 3.03 11.11
C LYS A 88 -0.33 3.78 10.10
N ILE A 89 -0.97 4.57 9.26
CA ILE A 89 -0.30 5.55 8.42
C ILE A 89 -0.54 6.97 8.93
N VAL A 90 0.36 7.88 8.59
CA VAL A 90 0.19 9.32 8.73
C VAL A 90 0.12 9.96 7.35
N VAL A 91 -0.76 10.95 7.20
CA VAL A 91 -0.92 11.73 5.97
C VAL A 91 -0.47 13.15 6.27
N LEU A 92 0.63 13.58 5.66
CA LEU A 92 1.19 14.91 5.84
C LEU A 92 0.75 15.83 4.69
N PRO A 93 0.14 16.99 5.00
CA PRO A 93 -0.18 17.98 3.99
C PRO A 93 1.11 18.64 3.49
N LEU A 94 1.31 18.67 2.17
CA LEU A 94 2.39 19.43 1.54
C LEU A 94 1.87 20.85 1.30
N THR A 95 1.84 21.62 2.40
CA THR A 95 1.45 23.04 2.43
C THR A 95 2.48 23.85 3.18
N VAL A 96 2.70 25.09 2.74
CA VAL A 96 3.63 26.02 3.41
C VAL A 96 2.98 26.69 4.63
N THR A 97 1.64 26.72 4.71
CA THR A 97 0.90 27.22 5.87
C THR A 97 1.08 26.27 7.08
N ASP A 98 1.51 26.84 8.22
CA ASP A 98 1.81 26.14 9.48
C ASP A 98 0.56 25.64 10.22
N ASN A 99 -0.20 24.75 9.58
CA ASN A 99 -1.27 24.00 10.24
C ASN A 99 -0.75 22.63 10.70
N THR A 100 0.38 22.61 11.42
CA THR A 100 0.86 21.39 12.10
C THR A 100 0.03 21.03 13.34
N ALA A 101 -0.86 21.93 13.78
CA ALA A 101 -1.72 21.77 14.96
C ALA A 101 -2.87 20.75 14.79
N ASP A 102 -3.22 20.37 13.56
CA ASP A 102 -4.33 19.44 13.26
C ASP A 102 -3.86 18.02 12.90
N LEU A 103 -2.54 17.79 12.95
CA LEU A 103 -2.00 16.45 12.78
C LEU A 103 -2.05 15.78 14.16
N ASP A 104 -2.80 14.67 14.30
CA ASP A 104 -2.76 13.74 15.44
C ASP A 104 -1.34 13.16 15.64
N LEU A 105 -0.39 14.02 16.01
CA LEU A 105 1.02 13.76 16.17
C LEU A 105 1.38 14.12 17.59
N GLU A 106 0.94 13.30 18.53
CA GLU A 106 1.61 13.20 19.82
C GLU A 106 2.99 12.59 19.57
N PHE A 107 3.95 13.43 19.18
CA PHE A 107 5.36 13.05 19.13
C PHE A 107 6.14 13.77 20.22
N SER A 108 6.97 12.99 20.90
CA SER A 108 7.76 13.38 22.05
C SER A 108 8.66 14.57 21.72
N GLN A 109 8.41 15.70 22.38
CA GLN A 109 9.33 16.84 22.37
C GLN A 109 10.58 16.47 23.19
N LYS A 110 11.74 16.37 22.55
CA LYS A 110 13.02 16.64 23.24
C LYS A 110 13.28 18.15 23.17
N PRO A 111 13.91 18.74 24.20
CA PRO A 111 13.87 20.19 24.43
C PRO A 111 14.62 20.96 23.34
N HIS A 112 13.96 22.02 22.87
CA HIS A 112 14.50 23.00 21.93
C HIS A 112 15.65 23.82 22.54
N PHE A 113 16.73 23.98 21.78
CA PHE A 113 17.66 25.10 21.90
C PHE A 113 17.15 26.24 21.02
N GLY A 114 16.76 27.38 21.62
CA GLY A 114 16.45 28.60 20.87
C GLY A 114 15.47 29.53 21.57
N ASN A 115 16.00 30.61 22.15
CA ASN A 115 15.26 31.66 22.84
C ASN A 115 14.27 32.39 21.91
N LYS A 116 13.00 32.49 22.33
CA LYS A 116 12.04 33.45 21.77
C LYS A 116 11.54 34.37 22.89
N LYS A 117 11.92 35.65 22.83
CA LYS A 117 11.21 36.75 23.50
C LYS A 117 10.03 37.15 22.61
N SER A 118 8.85 37.28 23.22
CA SER A 118 7.66 37.87 22.60
C SER A 118 7.49 39.30 23.11
N GLU A 119 7.36 40.25 22.20
CA GLU A 119 6.86 41.59 22.49
C GLU A 119 5.48 41.76 21.87
N LYS A 120 4.54 42.26 22.70
CA LYS A 120 3.16 42.61 22.35
C LYS A 120 3.09 44.11 22.06
N THR A 121 2.28 44.50 21.08
CA THR A 121 1.64 45.82 20.93
C THR A 121 0.48 45.63 19.94
N GLY A 122 -0.75 46.11 20.07
CA GLY A 122 -1.41 47.03 21.00
C GLY A 122 -2.17 48.14 20.23
N GLN A 123 -3.49 47.96 20.00
CA GLN A 123 -4.53 48.97 19.67
C GLN A 123 -4.43 49.69 18.28
N SER A 124 -5.46 50.26 17.62
CA SER A 124 -6.84 50.70 17.92
C SER A 124 -7.66 50.91 16.61
N SER A 125 -8.97 51.08 16.76
CA SER A 125 -10.01 51.41 15.76
C SER A 125 -10.07 52.88 15.32
N GLU A 126 -10.45 53.13 14.06
CA GLU A 126 -11.59 54.00 13.61
C GLU A 126 -11.38 54.57 12.19
N ALA A 127 -12.39 54.41 11.32
CA ALA A 127 -12.91 55.45 10.41
C ALA A 127 -14.03 54.86 9.53
N GLN A 128 -15.28 55.19 9.84
CA GLN A 128 -16.42 55.06 8.92
C GLN A 128 -16.42 56.25 7.95
N ILE A 129 -16.51 56.01 6.64
CA ILE A 129 -17.12 56.97 5.70
C ILE A 129 -18.02 56.21 4.71
N SER A 130 -19.31 56.57 4.80
CA SER A 130 -20.36 56.65 3.78
C SER A 130 -20.05 56.14 2.36
N LEU A 131 -20.95 55.31 1.83
CA LEU A 131 -21.60 55.52 0.52
C LEU A 131 -22.75 54.53 0.33
N ARG A 132 -23.97 54.97 0.68
CA ARG A 132 -25.23 54.37 0.19
C ARG A 132 -25.36 54.73 -1.29
N GLY A 133 -25.09 53.78 -2.18
CA GLY A 133 -25.29 54.04 -3.60
C GLY A 133 -24.75 52.99 -4.59
N THR A 134 -24.88 51.68 -4.32
CA THR A 134 -24.74 50.63 -5.35
C THR A 134 -25.18 49.26 -4.83
N TRP A 135 -26.49 49.04 -4.66
CA TRP A 135 -27.01 47.77 -4.11
C TRP A 135 -27.52 46.76 -5.15
N ASN A 136 -27.53 47.11 -6.45
CA ASN A 136 -28.02 46.21 -7.50
C ASN A 136 -26.91 45.56 -8.37
N THR A 137 -25.64 45.88 -8.16
CA THR A 137 -24.49 45.20 -8.79
C THR A 137 -23.81 44.17 -7.87
N LEU A 138 -24.21 44.09 -6.59
CA LEU A 138 -23.63 43.17 -5.59
C LEU A 138 -24.35 41.81 -5.49
N LYS A 139 -25.54 41.64 -6.06
CA LYS A 139 -26.26 40.35 -6.01
C LYS A 139 -25.62 39.29 -6.91
N THR A 140 -25.20 39.65 -8.11
CA THR A 140 -24.56 38.72 -9.06
C THR A 140 -23.14 38.34 -8.64
N ALA A 141 -22.40 39.25 -8.00
CA ALA A 141 -21.11 38.93 -7.38
C ALA A 141 -21.27 38.08 -6.11
N ALA A 142 -22.30 38.33 -5.28
CA ALA A 142 -22.58 37.53 -4.09
C ALA A 142 -23.09 36.12 -4.42
N GLU A 143 -23.82 35.93 -5.51
CA GLU A 143 -24.24 34.60 -5.99
C GLU A 143 -23.06 33.81 -6.57
N ASN A 144 -22.17 34.47 -7.33
CA ASN A 144 -20.92 33.85 -7.81
C ASN A 144 -19.91 33.56 -6.70
N VAL A 145 -19.88 34.37 -5.62
CA VAL A 145 -19.06 34.11 -4.43
C VAL A 145 -19.69 33.02 -3.57
N LYS A 146 -21.03 32.94 -3.48
CA LYS A 146 -21.72 31.84 -2.77
C LYS A 146 -21.60 30.52 -3.52
N SER A 147 -21.67 30.51 -4.85
CA SER A 147 -21.46 29.30 -5.66
C SER A 147 -20.00 28.82 -5.55
N LYS A 148 -19.01 29.71 -5.71
CA LYS A 148 -17.59 29.37 -5.48
C LYS A 148 -17.30 28.91 -4.06
N LYS A 149 -17.89 29.56 -3.04
CA LYS A 149 -17.74 29.14 -1.63
C LYS A 149 -18.41 27.78 -1.37
N LYS A 150 -19.51 27.47 -2.05
CA LYS A 150 -20.16 26.16 -1.99
C LYS A 150 -19.32 25.08 -2.69
N GLU A 151 -18.75 25.38 -3.87
CA GLU A 151 -17.84 24.48 -4.59
C GLU A 151 -16.57 24.17 -3.79
N ILE A 152 -15.95 25.18 -3.18
CA ILE A 152 -14.78 24.99 -2.28
C ILE A 152 -15.17 24.10 -1.09
N LYS A 153 -16.32 24.36 -0.46
CA LYS A 153 -16.79 23.56 0.67
C LYS A 153 -17.13 22.12 0.26
N ASP A 154 -17.72 21.91 -0.90
CA ASP A 154 -18.04 20.58 -1.43
C ASP A 154 -16.75 19.83 -1.81
N LYS A 155 -15.73 20.53 -2.32
CA LYS A 155 -14.38 20.00 -2.57
C LYS A 155 -13.68 19.59 -1.27
N GLU A 156 -13.64 20.45 -0.26
CA GLU A 156 -13.07 20.14 1.06
C GLU A 156 -13.78 18.93 1.70
N LYS A 157 -15.11 18.87 1.60
CA LYS A 157 -15.90 17.74 2.09
C LYS A 157 -15.59 16.44 1.33
N PHE A 158 -15.41 16.52 0.02
CA PHE A 158 -15.01 15.39 -0.80
C PHE A 158 -13.61 14.90 -0.42
N GLU A 159 -12.64 15.79 -0.33
CA GLU A 159 -11.26 15.45 0.09
C GLU A 159 -11.23 14.81 1.47
N LYS A 160 -11.91 15.42 2.44
CA LYS A 160 -12.03 14.88 3.79
C LYS A 160 -12.58 13.46 3.78
N ARG A 161 -13.67 13.21 3.03
CA ARG A 161 -14.25 11.87 2.90
C ARG A 161 -13.28 10.86 2.30
N ILE A 162 -12.56 11.24 1.24
CA ILE A 162 -11.57 10.33 0.61
C ILE A 162 -10.41 10.05 1.57
N LEU A 163 -9.94 11.04 2.32
CA LEU A 163 -8.90 10.88 3.34
C LEU A 163 -9.35 9.98 4.48
N GLU A 164 -10.57 10.14 4.98
CA GLU A 164 -11.16 9.28 6.00
C GLU A 164 -11.23 7.83 5.52
N GLU A 165 -11.70 7.58 4.30
CA GLU A 165 -11.75 6.23 3.72
C GLU A 165 -10.34 5.65 3.49
N LEU A 166 -9.37 6.48 3.10
CA LEU A 166 -7.98 6.07 2.93
C LEU A 166 -7.34 5.68 4.27
N LEU A 167 -7.54 6.50 5.30
CA LEU A 167 -7.07 6.23 6.66
C LEU A 167 -7.72 4.97 7.22
N LYS A 168 -9.05 4.82 7.06
CA LYS A 168 -9.78 3.62 7.43
C LYS A 168 -9.25 2.38 6.72
N MET A 169 -8.98 2.50 5.42
CA MET A 169 -8.42 1.41 4.63
C MET A 169 -7.08 0.94 5.19
N TYR A 170 -6.16 1.82 5.58
CA TYR A 170 -4.88 1.39 6.15
C TYR A 170 -4.96 0.99 7.62
N ASN A 171 -5.66 1.77 8.44
CA ASN A 171 -5.61 1.66 9.90
C ASN A 171 -6.56 0.57 10.45
N GLU A 172 -7.73 0.36 9.81
CA GLU A 172 -8.74 -0.56 10.33
C GLU A 172 -8.78 -1.91 9.59
N SER A 173 -8.38 -1.93 8.31
CA SER A 173 -8.58 -3.12 7.49
C SER A 173 -7.59 -4.26 7.79
N GLY A 174 -6.36 -3.92 8.20
CA GLY A 174 -5.31 -4.89 8.50
C GLY A 174 -4.87 -5.74 7.30
N TYR A 175 -5.00 -5.24 6.07
CA TYR A 175 -4.69 -5.98 4.84
C TYR A 175 -3.38 -5.56 4.15
N PHE A 176 -2.56 -4.68 4.73
CA PHE A 176 -1.35 -4.18 4.07
C PHE A 176 -0.09 -4.74 4.71
N TYR A 177 0.79 -5.28 3.87
CA TYR A 177 2.03 -5.93 4.29
C TYR A 177 3.19 -5.52 3.39
N TYR A 178 4.40 -5.49 3.94
CA TYR A 178 5.62 -5.22 3.21
C TYR A 178 6.81 -5.87 3.91
N SER A 179 7.96 -5.88 3.25
CA SER A 179 9.23 -6.29 3.83
C SER A 179 10.33 -5.37 3.32
N ASP A 180 11.34 -5.15 4.15
CA ASP A 180 12.49 -4.30 3.84
C ASP A 180 13.52 -5.06 2.97
N ASP A 181 13.55 -6.40 3.05
CA ASP A 181 14.56 -7.25 2.38
C ASP A 181 13.96 -8.32 1.44
N PHE A 182 12.66 -8.62 1.59
CA PHE A 182 12.00 -9.70 0.87
C PHE A 182 10.92 -9.23 -0.08
N ASP A 183 10.85 -9.87 -1.24
CA ASP A 183 9.85 -9.54 -2.24
C ASP A 183 8.53 -10.24 -1.96
N VAL A 184 7.68 -9.57 -1.18
CA VAL A 184 6.33 -10.04 -0.86
C VAL A 184 5.39 -10.06 -2.07
N THR A 185 5.76 -9.49 -3.22
CA THR A 185 4.90 -9.42 -4.42
C THR A 185 5.02 -10.65 -5.31
N ASN A 186 6.18 -11.32 -5.28
CA ASN A 186 6.45 -12.52 -6.06
C ASN A 186 6.32 -13.80 -5.22
N SER A 187 5.90 -14.89 -5.86
CA SER A 187 5.97 -16.21 -5.23
C SER A 187 7.41 -16.70 -5.11
N LEU A 188 7.67 -17.59 -4.15
CA LEU A 188 8.97 -18.25 -4.00
C LEU A 188 9.40 -18.97 -5.27
N GLN A 189 8.43 -19.54 -6.01
CA GLN A 189 8.71 -20.14 -7.32
C GLN A 189 9.20 -19.09 -8.33
N ARG A 190 8.58 -17.91 -8.38
CA ARG A 190 9.04 -16.80 -9.25
C ARG A 190 10.39 -16.25 -8.81
N GLN A 191 10.64 -16.14 -7.51
CA GLN A 191 11.92 -15.66 -6.98
C GLN A 191 13.10 -16.60 -7.25
N ASN A 192 12.83 -17.89 -7.51
CA ASN A 192 13.83 -18.88 -7.89
C ASN A 192 13.85 -19.17 -9.41
N SER A 193 13.10 -18.41 -10.20
CA SER A 193 13.15 -18.45 -11.66
C SER A 193 14.45 -17.84 -12.19
N PRO A 194 15.00 -18.32 -13.33
CA PRO A 194 16.16 -17.70 -13.97
C PRO A 194 15.93 -16.23 -14.37
N ASN A 195 14.66 -15.80 -14.53
CA ASN A 195 14.32 -14.43 -14.88
C ASN A 195 14.34 -13.48 -13.67
N TYR A 196 14.53 -13.99 -12.45
CA TYR A 196 14.51 -13.19 -11.24
C TYR A 196 15.92 -12.75 -10.84
N ASP A 197 16.23 -11.49 -11.14
CA ASP A 197 17.52 -10.90 -10.80
C ASP A 197 17.53 -10.38 -9.35
N LYS A 198 18.29 -11.08 -8.50
CA LYS A 198 18.44 -10.72 -7.07
C LYS A 198 19.34 -9.50 -6.85
N THR A 199 20.08 -9.07 -7.87
CA THR A 199 20.97 -7.89 -7.76
C THR A 199 20.20 -6.57 -7.88
N LEU A 200 19.00 -6.62 -8.45
CA LEU A 200 18.14 -5.45 -8.61
C LEU A 200 17.43 -5.08 -7.30
N PRO A 201 17.13 -3.78 -7.11
CA PRO A 201 16.34 -3.32 -5.97
C PRO A 201 14.93 -3.92 -5.98
N LEU A 202 14.34 -4.03 -4.78
CA LEU A 202 13.04 -4.64 -4.50
C LEU A 202 11.92 -4.20 -5.44
N TRP A 203 11.84 -2.91 -5.75
CA TRP A 203 10.78 -2.37 -6.58
C TRP A 203 10.91 -2.71 -8.07
N LYS A 204 12.13 -2.95 -8.59
CA LYS A 204 12.36 -3.34 -9.99
C LYS A 204 12.04 -4.81 -10.23
N ARG A 205 12.26 -5.66 -9.22
CA ARG A 205 11.93 -7.09 -9.27
C ARG A 205 10.47 -7.40 -8.94
N ALA A 206 9.75 -6.45 -8.34
CA ALA A 206 8.38 -6.63 -7.88
C ALA A 206 7.39 -6.95 -9.01
N ASP A 207 6.45 -7.85 -8.73
CA ASP A 207 5.31 -8.13 -9.60
C ASP A 207 4.34 -6.94 -9.60
N GLU A 208 4.23 -6.28 -10.75
CA GLU A 208 3.38 -5.10 -10.92
C GLU A 208 1.92 -5.34 -10.52
N ARG A 209 1.45 -6.58 -10.67
CA ARG A 209 0.07 -6.95 -10.34
C ARG A 209 -0.18 -6.76 -8.86
N PHE A 210 0.80 -6.97 -8.00
CA PHE A 210 0.66 -6.96 -6.54
C PHE A 210 1.35 -5.76 -5.87
N PHE A 211 2.07 -4.92 -6.62
CA PHE A 211 2.69 -3.70 -6.13
C PHE A 211 1.65 -2.58 -5.90
N TRP A 212 1.00 -2.59 -4.73
CA TRP A 212 -0.16 -1.75 -4.42
C TRP A 212 0.14 -0.25 -4.56
N ASN A 213 1.21 0.22 -3.93
CA ASN A 213 1.59 1.63 -3.86
C ASN A 213 2.41 2.13 -5.06
N LYS A 214 2.61 1.32 -6.12
CA LYS A 214 3.38 1.70 -7.31
C LYS A 214 3.00 3.09 -7.88
N HIS A 215 1.71 3.38 -7.99
CA HIS A 215 1.25 4.66 -8.54
C HIS A 215 1.63 5.88 -7.67
N MET A 216 1.74 5.68 -6.35
CA MET A 216 2.12 6.73 -5.41
C MET A 216 3.63 7.02 -5.42
N LEU A 217 4.42 6.16 -6.07
CA LEU A 217 5.88 6.25 -6.17
C LEU A 217 6.37 6.63 -7.57
N LEU A 218 5.47 6.93 -8.52
CA LEU A 218 5.84 7.15 -9.94
C LEU A 218 6.92 8.22 -10.13
N GLU A 219 6.85 9.33 -9.41
CA GLU A 219 7.88 10.38 -9.52
C GLU A 219 9.28 9.87 -9.16
N LEU A 220 9.41 9.05 -8.10
CA LEU A 220 10.69 8.45 -7.72
C LEU A 220 11.18 7.45 -8.78
N MET A 221 10.26 6.69 -9.37
CA MET A 221 10.57 5.75 -10.44
C MET A 221 11.04 6.48 -11.71
N GLU A 222 10.44 7.61 -12.04
CA GLU A 222 10.77 8.44 -13.21
C GLU A 222 12.07 9.22 -13.05
N THR A 223 12.47 9.54 -11.81
CA THR A 223 13.72 10.26 -11.51
C THR A 223 14.96 9.43 -11.89
N ASN A 224 14.85 8.09 -11.87
CA ASN A 224 15.92 7.14 -12.22
C ASN A 224 17.25 7.37 -11.48
N ASP A 225 17.18 7.87 -10.25
CA ASP A 225 18.32 8.07 -9.36
C ASP A 225 18.52 6.82 -8.49
N PRO A 226 19.74 6.22 -8.45
CA PRO A 226 20.04 5.09 -7.56
C PRO A 226 19.74 5.35 -6.08
N LEU A 227 19.83 6.61 -5.61
CA LEU A 227 19.47 6.97 -4.23
C LEU A 227 17.97 6.83 -3.96
N ALA A 228 17.13 6.88 -5.00
CA ALA A 228 15.69 6.67 -4.89
C ALA A 228 15.33 5.22 -4.58
N ASP A 229 16.20 4.26 -4.98
CA ASP A 229 15.93 2.82 -4.85
C ASP A 229 15.67 2.40 -3.40
N HIS A 230 16.35 3.05 -2.43
CA HIS A 230 16.18 2.82 -0.98
C HIS A 230 14.77 3.14 -0.47
N TRP A 231 14.08 4.11 -1.09
CA TRP A 231 12.80 4.64 -0.61
C TRP A 231 11.59 3.93 -1.21
N MET A 232 11.80 3.12 -2.23
CA MET A 232 10.72 2.47 -2.97
C MET A 232 10.48 1.05 -2.45
N THR A 233 9.67 0.94 -1.40
CA THR A 233 9.29 -0.36 -0.81
C THR A 233 7.94 -0.83 -1.35
N PRO A 234 7.86 -2.02 -1.98
CA PRO A 234 6.60 -2.60 -2.41
C PRO A 234 5.69 -3.00 -1.25
N ILE A 235 4.47 -2.47 -1.24
CA ILE A 235 3.40 -2.88 -0.33
C ILE A 235 2.43 -3.78 -1.08
N ILE A 236 2.02 -4.89 -0.47
CA ILE A 236 0.93 -5.74 -0.97
C ILE A 236 -0.37 -5.47 -0.20
N GLN A 237 -1.49 -5.69 -0.88
CA GLN A 237 -2.80 -5.81 -0.25
C GLN A 237 -3.20 -7.28 -0.21
N GLY A 238 -3.57 -7.80 0.96
CA GLY A 238 -4.06 -9.17 1.11
C GLY A 238 -3.89 -9.67 2.54
N PHE A 239 -3.16 -10.76 2.73
CA PHE A 239 -3.02 -11.42 4.02
C PHE A 239 -1.67 -12.11 4.15
N VAL A 240 -1.04 -12.02 5.31
CA VAL A 240 0.17 -12.78 5.64
C VAL A 240 0.03 -13.29 7.08
N GLN A 241 0.27 -14.57 7.27
CA GLN A 241 0.39 -15.18 8.60
C GLN A 241 1.34 -16.38 8.52
N MET A 242 2.04 -16.64 9.62
CA MET A 242 2.85 -17.83 9.81
C MET A 242 2.52 -18.44 11.16
N GLU A 243 2.44 -19.75 11.22
CA GLU A 243 2.26 -20.51 12.45
C GLU A 243 3.30 -21.63 12.52
N THR A 244 3.83 -21.85 13.73
CA THR A 244 4.69 -23.00 14.01
C THR A 244 3.81 -24.18 14.41
N CYS A 245 3.92 -25.26 13.66
CA CYS A 245 3.21 -26.50 13.88
C CYS A 245 4.18 -27.59 14.34
N ILE A 246 3.66 -28.58 15.06
CA ILE A 246 4.40 -29.76 15.52
C ILE A 246 3.68 -30.97 14.93
N MET A 247 4.40 -31.79 14.17
CA MET A 247 3.90 -33.07 13.66
C MET A 247 4.33 -34.16 14.63
N ASP A 248 3.37 -34.73 15.35
CA ASP A 248 3.59 -35.90 16.20
C ASP A 248 3.26 -37.17 15.40
N PHE A 249 4.22 -38.07 15.27
CA PHE A 249 4.08 -39.32 14.53
C PHE A 249 3.58 -40.49 15.40
N ASP A 250 3.42 -40.29 16.72
CA ASP A 250 3.02 -41.34 17.66
C ASP A 250 1.51 -41.31 17.99
N GLU A 251 0.73 -40.29 17.57
CA GLU A 251 -0.72 -40.26 17.82
C GLU A 251 -1.50 -41.37 17.10
N ASP A 252 -1.11 -41.71 15.87
CA ASP A 252 -1.76 -42.76 15.06
C ASP A 252 -1.53 -44.18 15.60
N ARG A 253 -0.59 -44.37 16.54
CA ARG A 253 -0.29 -45.69 17.13
C ARG A 253 -1.20 -46.07 18.30
N LYS A 254 -2.07 -45.16 18.77
CA LYS A 254 -2.96 -45.42 19.91
C LYS A 254 -4.23 -46.20 19.55
N SER A 255 -4.58 -46.34 18.26
CA SER A 255 -5.80 -47.05 17.82
C SER A 255 -5.61 -48.56 17.59
N ASP A 256 -4.39 -49.02 17.34
CA ASP A 256 -4.12 -50.39 16.86
C ASP A 256 -3.48 -51.27 17.95
N MET A 257 -4.07 -51.24 19.15
CA MET A 257 -3.71 -52.16 20.24
C MET A 257 -4.37 -53.54 20.05
N SER A 258 -4.09 -54.23 18.94
CA SER A 258 -4.52 -55.64 18.80
C SER A 258 -3.66 -56.58 17.96
N SER A 259 -2.54 -56.18 17.35
CA SER A 259 -1.68 -57.18 16.68
C SER A 259 -0.21 -56.81 16.50
N SER A 260 0.58 -57.37 17.41
CA SER A 260 1.79 -58.17 17.13
C SER A 260 3.15 -57.51 16.79
N VAL A 261 4.15 -58.12 17.44
CA VAL A 261 5.60 -58.21 17.18
C VAL A 261 6.49 -57.05 17.66
N ASP A 262 7.41 -57.40 18.57
CA ASP A 262 8.48 -56.57 19.16
C ASP A 262 9.52 -56.09 18.12
N PHE A 263 9.10 -55.31 17.13
CA PHE A 263 10.03 -54.47 16.40
C PHE A 263 10.35 -53.25 17.27
N PRO A 264 11.63 -52.85 17.42
CA PRO A 264 11.97 -51.60 18.08
C PRO A 264 11.40 -50.46 17.23
N SER A 265 10.16 -50.05 17.52
CA SER A 265 9.55 -48.85 16.97
C SER A 265 10.41 -47.69 17.44
N ARG A 266 11.30 -47.21 16.56
CA ARG A 266 11.96 -45.92 16.74
C ARG A 266 10.83 -44.91 16.94
N ARG A 267 10.71 -44.38 18.17
CA ARG A 267 9.93 -43.16 18.41
C ARG A 267 10.60 -42.08 17.58
N LEU A 268 9.85 -41.52 16.64
CA LEU A 268 10.31 -40.36 15.89
C LEU A 268 10.02 -39.16 16.76
N ASP A 269 11.03 -38.33 17.02
CA ASP A 269 10.82 -37.09 17.76
C ASP A 269 9.82 -36.21 16.99
N PRO A 270 8.91 -35.50 17.69
CA PRO A 270 7.98 -34.59 17.06
C PRO A 270 8.69 -33.58 16.18
N LEU A 271 8.17 -33.40 14.96
CA LEU A 271 8.80 -32.57 13.94
C LEU A 271 8.18 -31.19 13.92
N GLY A 272 8.94 -30.18 14.34
CA GLY A 272 8.53 -28.78 14.21
C GLY A 272 8.66 -28.28 12.77
N TYR A 273 7.63 -27.62 12.26
CA TYR A 273 7.65 -26.98 10.93
C TYR A 273 6.83 -25.70 10.94
N ASN A 274 7.16 -24.73 10.09
CA ASN A 274 6.38 -23.50 9.96
C ASN A 274 5.49 -23.58 8.73
N ILE A 275 4.22 -23.18 8.88
CA ILE A 275 3.30 -22.96 7.77
C ILE A 275 3.09 -21.46 7.63
N SER A 276 3.35 -20.92 6.44
CA SER A 276 3.00 -19.55 6.09
C SER A 276 1.95 -19.51 5.00
N ILE A 277 1.03 -18.55 5.10
CA ILE A 277 0.07 -18.24 4.05
C ILE A 277 0.28 -16.78 3.64
N ILE A 278 0.62 -16.55 2.38
CA ILE A 278 0.69 -15.22 1.77
C ILE A 278 -0.39 -15.13 0.69
N SER A 279 -1.37 -14.25 0.89
CA SER A 279 -2.34 -13.88 -0.14
C SER A 279 -2.08 -12.46 -0.63
N ARG A 280 -2.01 -12.30 -1.94
CA ARG A 280 -1.76 -11.03 -2.64
C ARG A 280 -2.91 -10.73 -3.59
N ARG A 281 -3.54 -9.57 -3.44
CA ARG A 281 -4.63 -9.10 -4.32
C ARG A 281 -4.08 -8.19 -5.40
N SER A 282 -4.51 -8.41 -6.64
CA SER A 282 -4.06 -7.58 -7.75
C SER A 282 -4.63 -6.16 -7.67
N ARG A 283 -3.79 -5.16 -7.97
CA ARG A 283 -4.20 -3.76 -8.15
C ARG A 283 -4.98 -3.52 -9.45
N HIS A 284 -4.82 -4.38 -10.45
CA HIS A 284 -5.47 -4.18 -11.75
C HIS A 284 -6.96 -4.52 -11.67
N ARG A 285 -7.76 -3.73 -12.40
CA ARG A 285 -9.22 -3.88 -12.51
C ARG A 285 -9.92 -4.03 -11.14
N ALA A 286 -9.36 -3.42 -10.09
CA ALA A 286 -9.91 -3.42 -8.74
C ALA A 286 -11.26 -2.70 -8.68
N GLY A 287 -12.26 -3.29 -8.02
CA GLY A 287 -13.59 -2.72 -7.85
C GLY A 287 -14.56 -3.70 -7.20
N THR A 288 -15.78 -3.25 -6.93
CA THR A 288 -16.78 -4.11 -6.28
C THR A 288 -17.25 -5.21 -7.24
N ARG A 289 -17.54 -6.40 -6.68
CA ARG A 289 -18.01 -7.59 -7.41
C ARG A 289 -19.26 -7.32 -8.27
N SER A 290 -20.07 -6.33 -7.90
CA SER A 290 -21.27 -5.94 -8.64
C SER A 290 -21.01 -4.97 -9.80
N ARG A 291 -19.82 -4.35 -9.86
CA ARG A 291 -19.47 -3.34 -10.89
C ARG A 291 -18.33 -3.76 -11.80
N LYS A 292 -17.36 -4.55 -11.32
CA LYS A 292 -16.20 -4.99 -12.12
C LYS A 292 -16.12 -6.51 -12.15
N ARG A 293 -16.34 -7.07 -13.34
CA ARG A 293 -16.21 -8.50 -13.66
C ARG A 293 -15.44 -8.68 -14.96
N GLY A 294 -15.01 -9.91 -15.18
CA GLY A 294 -14.29 -10.27 -16.39
C GLY A 294 -12.90 -9.66 -16.52
N ILE A 295 -12.43 -9.66 -17.75
CA ILE A 295 -11.11 -9.20 -18.19
C ILE A 295 -11.14 -7.76 -18.69
N ASN A 296 -10.02 -7.04 -18.63
CA ASN A 296 -9.84 -5.79 -19.39
C ASN A 296 -9.16 -6.05 -20.73
N ASP A 297 -8.96 -4.98 -21.50
CA ASP A 297 -8.33 -5.05 -22.82
C ASP A 297 -6.87 -5.52 -22.78
N HIS A 298 -6.21 -5.36 -21.63
CA HIS A 298 -4.83 -5.79 -21.36
C HIS A 298 -4.74 -7.16 -20.68
N GLY A 299 -5.80 -7.98 -20.70
CA GLY A 299 -5.75 -9.33 -20.15
C GLY A 299 -5.84 -9.46 -18.60
N ALA A 300 -5.96 -8.36 -17.86
CA ALA A 300 -6.07 -8.38 -16.40
C ALA A 300 -7.50 -8.67 -15.94
N CYS A 301 -7.65 -9.76 -15.17
CA CYS A 301 -8.92 -10.17 -14.60
C CYS A 301 -9.27 -9.39 -13.34
N ALA A 302 -10.55 -9.04 -13.18
CA ALA A 302 -11.05 -8.44 -11.95
C ALA A 302 -10.95 -9.42 -10.77
N ASN A 303 -10.65 -8.89 -9.58
CA ASN A 303 -10.54 -9.66 -8.34
C ASN A 303 -9.53 -10.83 -8.41
N TYR A 304 -8.44 -10.65 -9.17
CA TYR A 304 -7.34 -11.59 -9.21
C TYR A 304 -6.57 -11.61 -7.88
N VAL A 305 -6.35 -12.79 -7.33
CA VAL A 305 -5.65 -13.05 -6.07
C VAL A 305 -4.74 -14.25 -6.27
N GLU A 306 -3.51 -14.15 -5.79
CA GLU A 306 -2.61 -15.27 -5.59
C GLU A 306 -2.51 -15.59 -4.12
N THR A 307 -2.75 -16.85 -3.75
CA THR A 307 -2.54 -17.36 -2.40
C THR A 307 -1.44 -18.41 -2.46
N GLU A 308 -0.39 -18.20 -1.69
CA GLU A 308 0.78 -19.04 -1.61
C GLU A 308 0.89 -19.62 -0.20
N GLN A 309 0.97 -20.94 -0.14
CA GLN A 309 1.26 -21.69 1.07
C GLN A 309 2.73 -22.09 1.05
N ILE A 310 3.45 -21.73 2.10
CA ILE A 310 4.88 -22.02 2.26
C ILE A 310 5.03 -22.92 3.48
N ILE A 311 5.73 -24.04 3.30
CA ILE A 311 6.06 -24.96 4.39
C ILE A 311 7.58 -24.93 4.57
N GLU A 312 8.02 -24.54 5.76
CA GLU A 312 9.43 -24.52 6.14
C GLU A 312 9.69 -25.66 7.11
N PHE A 313 10.46 -26.64 6.65
CA PHE A 313 10.90 -27.78 7.44
C PHE A 313 12.39 -27.96 7.16
N SER A 314 13.27 -27.44 8.02
CA SER A 314 14.70 -27.34 7.76
C SER A 314 15.32 -28.69 7.34
N PRO A 315 16.09 -28.75 6.23
CA PRO A 315 16.52 -27.65 5.36
C PRO A 315 15.59 -27.38 4.16
N HIS A 316 14.43 -28.02 4.11
CA HIS A 316 13.49 -27.96 3.01
C HIS A 316 12.52 -26.77 3.10
N LEU A 317 12.27 -26.16 1.94
CA LEU A 317 11.29 -25.11 1.74
C LEU A 317 10.38 -25.53 0.58
N ALA A 318 9.10 -25.72 0.87
CA ALA A 318 8.10 -26.01 -0.16
C ALA A 318 7.17 -24.81 -0.33
N SER A 319 6.81 -24.51 -1.58
CA SER A 319 5.85 -23.45 -1.91
C SER A 319 4.78 -23.99 -2.86
N PHE A 320 3.53 -23.67 -2.56
CA PHE A 320 2.39 -24.03 -3.38
C PHE A 320 1.52 -22.80 -3.62
N VAL A 321 1.31 -22.45 -4.88
CA VAL A 321 0.56 -21.24 -5.28
C VAL A 321 -0.77 -21.63 -5.91
N GLN A 322 -1.84 -20.98 -5.45
CA GLN A 322 -3.17 -21.04 -6.02
C GLN A 322 -3.60 -19.65 -6.52
N VAL A 323 -4.29 -19.62 -7.65
CA VAL A 323 -4.83 -18.39 -8.23
C VAL A 323 -6.36 -18.41 -8.19
N ARG A 324 -6.96 -17.27 -7.86
CA ARG A 324 -8.40 -17.05 -7.94
C ARG A 324 -8.67 -15.73 -8.64
N GLY A 325 -9.61 -15.70 -9.57
CA GLY A 325 -9.98 -14.47 -10.27
C GLY A 325 -11.34 -14.54 -10.93
N SER A 326 -11.79 -13.43 -11.50
CA SER A 326 -12.96 -13.45 -12.40
C SER A 326 -12.66 -14.31 -13.63
N ILE A 327 -13.69 -14.96 -14.16
CA ILE A 327 -13.59 -15.71 -15.43
C ILE A 327 -13.02 -14.78 -16.51
N PRO A 328 -11.95 -15.18 -17.22
CA PRO A 328 -11.23 -14.35 -18.18
C PRO A 328 -12.02 -14.22 -19.49
N VAL A 329 -13.14 -13.50 -19.45
CA VAL A 329 -13.94 -13.12 -20.61
C VAL A 329 -14.46 -11.69 -20.39
N PHE A 330 -14.89 -11.01 -21.44
CA PHE A 330 -15.55 -9.72 -21.29
C PHE A 330 -17.01 -9.94 -20.88
N TRP A 331 -17.31 -9.74 -19.60
CA TRP A 331 -18.66 -9.92 -19.11
C TRP A 331 -19.05 -8.95 -18.01
N SER A 332 -20.33 -8.60 -18.03
CA SER A 332 -20.99 -7.78 -17.03
C SER A 332 -22.21 -8.52 -16.47
N GLN A 333 -22.62 -8.09 -15.28
CA GLN A 333 -23.82 -8.58 -14.63
C GLN A 333 -24.55 -7.36 -14.11
N THR A 334 -25.42 -6.80 -14.95
CA THR A 334 -26.15 -5.57 -14.66
C THR A 334 -27.56 -5.87 -14.14
N GLY A 335 -27.96 -5.14 -13.09
CA GLY A 335 -29.29 -5.23 -12.49
C GLY A 335 -29.26 -5.51 -10.99
N PHE A 336 -30.29 -5.04 -10.28
CA PHE A 336 -30.49 -5.25 -8.85
C PHE A 336 -31.25 -6.55 -8.52
N LYS A 337 -31.53 -7.38 -9.54
CA LYS A 337 -32.19 -8.67 -9.36
C LYS A 337 -31.30 -9.60 -8.55
N TYR A 338 -31.89 -10.52 -7.79
CA TYR A 338 -31.18 -11.50 -6.95
C TYR A 338 -30.17 -12.35 -7.75
N ARG A 339 -30.44 -12.64 -9.03
CA ARG A 339 -29.52 -13.31 -9.97
C ARG A 339 -29.66 -12.70 -11.37
N PRO A 340 -29.00 -11.57 -11.69
CA PRO A 340 -29.02 -11.03 -13.04
C PRO A 340 -28.28 -12.00 -13.97
N PRO A 341 -28.79 -12.33 -15.16
CA PRO A 341 -28.05 -13.20 -16.07
C PRO A 341 -26.75 -12.52 -16.50
N PRO A 342 -25.63 -13.25 -16.59
CA PRO A 342 -24.38 -12.71 -17.12
C PRO A 342 -24.55 -12.33 -18.58
N ARG A 343 -24.01 -11.18 -18.98
CA ARG A 343 -23.98 -10.71 -20.37
C ARG A 343 -22.54 -10.67 -20.86
N LEU A 344 -22.29 -11.22 -22.04
CA LEU A 344 -21.01 -11.08 -22.72
C LEU A 344 -20.98 -9.73 -23.42
N ASP A 345 -19.98 -8.90 -23.10
CA ASP A 345 -19.95 -7.50 -23.53
C ASP A 345 -19.26 -7.33 -24.90
N LYS A 346 -18.35 -8.24 -25.29
CA LYS A 346 -17.60 -8.17 -26.56
C LYS A 346 -17.77 -9.42 -27.42
N VAL A 347 -17.73 -9.23 -28.74
CA VAL A 347 -17.76 -10.29 -29.77
C VAL A 347 -16.47 -11.15 -29.69
N GLN A 348 -16.54 -12.41 -30.13
CA GLN A 348 -15.48 -13.42 -29.95
C GLN A 348 -14.07 -13.00 -30.40
N CYS A 349 -13.90 -12.20 -31.46
CA CYS A 349 -12.56 -11.91 -32.01
C CYS A 349 -11.68 -11.02 -31.11
N SER A 350 -12.20 -9.91 -30.58
CA SER A 350 -11.44 -9.06 -29.65
C SER A 350 -11.24 -9.74 -28.28
N SER A 351 -12.15 -10.65 -27.93
CA SER A 351 -12.02 -11.45 -26.71
C SER A 351 -10.85 -12.44 -26.79
N LYS A 352 -10.56 -13.02 -27.96
CA LYS A 352 -9.47 -14.03 -28.09
C LYS A 352 -8.09 -13.46 -27.76
N GLN A 353 -7.79 -12.23 -28.18
CA GLN A 353 -6.49 -11.62 -27.93
C GLN A 353 -6.25 -11.37 -26.44
N SER A 354 -7.13 -10.63 -25.76
CA SER A 354 -6.98 -10.34 -24.32
C SER A 354 -7.00 -11.62 -23.48
N VAL A 355 -7.75 -12.64 -23.90
CA VAL A 355 -7.74 -13.97 -23.26
C VAL A 355 -6.42 -14.69 -23.49
N GLY A 356 -5.85 -14.61 -24.68
CA GLY A 356 -4.50 -15.10 -24.97
C GLY A 356 -3.44 -14.42 -24.10
N GLU A 357 -3.47 -13.09 -24.01
CA GLU A 357 -2.60 -12.30 -23.13
C GLU A 357 -2.76 -12.72 -21.65
N HIS A 358 -3.99 -12.94 -21.19
CA HIS A 358 -4.24 -13.44 -19.83
C HIS A 358 -3.62 -14.81 -19.57
N TYR A 359 -3.76 -15.75 -20.51
CA TYR A 359 -3.16 -17.06 -20.37
C TYR A 359 -1.64 -16.97 -20.41
N GLN A 360 -1.04 -16.14 -21.26
CA GLN A 360 0.41 -15.90 -21.27
C GLN A 360 0.90 -15.33 -19.93
N MET A 361 0.21 -14.34 -19.37
CA MET A 361 0.49 -13.82 -18.03
C MET A 361 0.29 -14.87 -16.93
N SER A 362 -0.60 -15.84 -17.14
CA SER A 362 -0.89 -16.90 -16.17
C SER A 362 -0.04 -18.16 -16.36
N HIS A 363 0.65 -18.32 -17.50
CA HIS A 363 1.56 -19.45 -17.80
C HIS A 363 2.77 -19.49 -16.88
N ILE A 364 2.94 -18.48 -16.01
CA ILE A 364 3.86 -18.53 -14.88
C ILE A 364 3.53 -19.68 -13.92
N HIS A 365 2.29 -20.22 -13.94
CA HIS A 365 1.79 -21.21 -12.98
C HIS A 365 1.68 -22.66 -13.50
N SER A 366 2.31 -23.03 -14.63
CA SER A 366 2.16 -24.38 -15.25
C SER A 366 0.68 -24.66 -15.69
N PRO A 367 0.28 -25.85 -16.22
CA PRO A 367 -1.05 -26.01 -16.81
C PRO A 367 -2.16 -25.72 -15.79
N LEU A 368 -2.99 -24.72 -16.07
CA LEU A 368 -4.12 -24.35 -15.23
C LEU A 368 -5.13 -25.50 -15.15
N HIS A 369 -5.20 -26.17 -14.00
CA HIS A 369 -6.22 -27.16 -13.75
C HIS A 369 -7.55 -26.45 -13.45
N ARG A 370 -8.53 -26.61 -14.35
CA ARG A 370 -9.89 -26.11 -14.14
C ARG A 370 -10.59 -26.99 -13.10
N SER A 371 -10.67 -26.54 -11.85
CA SER A 371 -11.67 -27.09 -10.93
C SER A 371 -13.05 -26.75 -11.50
N HIS A 372 -13.82 -27.76 -11.90
CA HIS A 372 -15.20 -27.61 -12.37
C HIS A 372 -16.01 -26.82 -11.34
N ILE A 373 -16.39 -25.60 -11.68
CA ILE A 373 -17.45 -24.88 -10.97
C ILE A 373 -18.73 -25.37 -11.60
N SER A 374 -19.44 -26.27 -10.91
CA SER A 374 -20.83 -26.61 -11.19
C SER A 374 -21.67 -25.33 -11.07
N CYS A 375 -22.21 -24.87 -12.19
CA CYS A 375 -23.13 -23.73 -12.29
C CYS A 375 -24.47 -24.01 -11.62
#